data_AF-A0A1F9KVV2-F1
#
_entry.id   AF-A0A1F9KVV2-F1
#
_cell.length_a   1.000
_cell.length_b   1.000
_cell.length_c   1.000
_cell.angle_alpha   90.00
_cell.angle_beta   90.00
_cell.angle_gamma   90.00
#
_symmetry.space_group_name_H-M   'P 1'
#
loop_
_entity.id
_entity.type
_entity.pdbx_description
1 polymer ?
#
loop_
_entity_poly.entity_id
_entity_poly.type
_entity_poly.pdbx_seq_one_letter_code
_entity_poly.pdbx_strand_id
1 'polypeptide(L)' 'MLRAERSEKGNGRVYHIYFTATDNQVTGGSCSGSVNIGVPDTMKSGQSAVDDGQLYDSTLP' A
#
# COMPACT_ATOMS: atom_id res chain seq x y z
N MET A 1 -4.32 -5.52 8.08
CA MET A 1 -5.43 -5.71 7.09
C MET A 1 -5.48 -4.51 6.14
N LEU A 2 -5.46 -4.73 4.82
CA LEU A 2 -5.65 -3.68 3.82
C LEU A 2 -7.14 -3.30 3.74
N ARG A 3 -7.48 -2.03 3.97
CA ARG A 3 -8.88 -1.55 3.98
C ARG A 3 -9.06 -0.33 3.08
N ALA A 4 -10.20 -0.25 2.39
CA ALA A 4 -10.54 0.88 1.53
C ALA A 4 -11.40 1.95 2.24
N GLU A 5 -11.50 1.89 3.57
CA GLU A 5 -12.29 2.85 4.35
C GLU A 5 -11.74 4.27 4.20
N ARG A 6 -12.65 5.24 4.15
CA ARG A 6 -12.35 6.66 4.05
C ARG A 6 -12.87 7.37 5.29
N SER A 7 -12.08 8.32 5.78
CA SER A 7 -12.47 9.26 6.83
C SER A 7 -12.31 10.65 6.24
N GLU A 8 -13.34 11.51 6.32
CA GLU A 8 -13.34 12.86 5.72
C GLU A 8 -12.37 13.85 6.42
N LYS A 9 -11.38 13.36 7.16
CA LYS A 9 -10.41 14.16 7.91
C LYS A 9 -9.00 13.55 7.75
N GLY A 10 -8.04 14.38 7.33
CA GLY A 10 -6.62 14.05 7.29
C GLY A 10 -6.07 13.76 5.88
N ASN A 11 -4.87 13.19 5.81
CA ASN A 11 -4.09 13.00 4.58
C ASN A 11 -4.57 11.83 3.70
N GLY A 12 -5.70 11.20 4.02
CA GLY A 12 -6.07 9.90 3.46
C GLY A 12 -5.16 8.80 3.99
N ARG A 13 -4.89 7.79 3.17
CA ARG A 13 -4.04 6.66 3.55
C ARG A 13 -3.17 6.23 2.39
N VAL A 14 -1.89 6.00 2.65
CA VAL A 14 -0.98 5.40 1.68
C VAL A 14 -0.56 4.02 2.17
N TYR A 15 -0.72 3.02 1.31
CA TYR A 15 -0.26 1.67 1.55
C TYR A 15 1.02 1.41 0.77
N HIS A 16 2.09 1.10 1.50
CA HIS A 16 3.33 0.58 0.95
C HIS A 16 3.25 -0.94 0.97
N ILE A 17 3.01 -1.54 -0.20
CA ILE A 17 2.86 -3.00 -0.33
C ILE A 17 4.17 -3.56 -0.86
N TYR A 18 4.90 -4.26 0.00
CA TYR A 18 6.08 -5.03 -0.38
C TYR A 18 5.67 -6.45 -0.74
N PHE A 19 6.21 -6.96 -1.83
CA PHE A 19 5.97 -8.33 -2.27
C PHE A 19 7.26 -8.99 -2.75
N THR A 20 7.32 -10.30 -2.59
CA THR A 20 8.34 -11.15 -3.18
C THR A 20 7.66 -12.14 -4.10
N ALA A 21 7.99 -12.11 -5.39
CA ALA A 21 7.54 -13.09 -6.35
C ALA A 21 8.60 -14.19 -6.49
N THR A 22 8.16 -15.44 -6.51
CA THR A 22 9.03 -16.61 -6.66
C THR A 22 8.66 -17.37 -7.93
N ASP A 23 9.65 -17.66 -8.76
CA ASP A 23 9.51 -18.59 -9.88
C ASP A 23 9.90 -19.99 -9.42
N ASN A 24 8.92 -20.89 -9.38
CA ASN A 24 9.12 -22.26 -8.93
C ASN A 24 9.79 -23.17 -9.99
N GLN A 25 9.97 -22.69 -11.22
CA GLN A 25 10.62 -23.43 -12.31
C GLN A 25 12.15 -23.30 -12.26
N VAL A 26 12.67 -22.23 -11.66
CA VAL A 26 14.11 -21.97 -11.52
C VAL A 26 14.51 -22.05 -10.05
N THR A 27 15.52 -22.86 -9.73
CA THR A 27 16.04 -22.94 -8.35
C THR A 27 16.59 -21.57 -7.95
N GLY A 28 15.98 -20.95 -6.93
CA GLY A 28 16.37 -19.63 -6.44
C GLY A 28 15.80 -18.45 -7.25
N GLY A 29 14.89 -18.70 -8.20
CA GLY A 29 14.21 -17.63 -8.94
C GLY A 29 13.31 -16.82 -8.02
N SER A 30 13.74 -15.62 -7.62
CA SER A 30 12.88 -14.69 -6.90
C SER A 30 13.20 -13.24 -7.23
N CYS A 31 12.19 -12.38 -7.14
CA CYS A 31 12.36 -10.93 -7.19
C CYS A 31 11.49 -10.28 -6.12
N SER A 32 11.93 -9.15 -5.59
CA SER A 32 11.16 -8.34 -4.64
C SER A 32 10.80 -7.00 -5.26
N GLY A 33 9.65 -6.47 -4.89
CA GLY A 33 9.16 -5.18 -5.37
C GLY A 33 8.24 -4.53 -4.37
N SER A 34 7.89 -3.27 -4.64
CA SER A 34 6.96 -2.50 -3.83
C SER A 34 5.97 -1.73 -4.72
N VAL A 35 4.73 -1.59 -4.24
CA VAL A 35 3.69 -0.78 -4.87
C VAL A 35 3.09 0.17 -3.84
N ASN A 36 2.95 1.44 -4.21
CA ASN A 36 2.32 2.45 -3.36
C ASN A 36 0.88 2.67 -3.82
N ILE A 37 -0.08 2.49 -2.91
CA ILE A 37 -1.50 2.71 -3.16
C ILE A 37 -2.01 3.85 -2.30
N GLY A 38 -2.43 4.94 -2.94
CA GLY A 38 -3.12 6.05 -2.28
C GLY A 38 -4.62 5.84 -2.21
N VAL A 39 -5.19 5.95 -1.02
CA VAL A 39 -6.63 6.05 -0.76
C VAL A 39 -6.91 7.44 -0.23
N PRO A 40 -7.37 8.37 -1.10
CA PRO A 40 -7.72 9.72 -0.66
C PRO A 40 -8.84 9.69 0.38
N ASP A 41 -8.86 10.69 1.25
CA ASP A 41 -9.86 10.91 2.29
C ASP A 41 -11.27 11.15 1.72
N THR A 42 -11.36 11.68 0.50
CA THR A 42 -12.61 11.96 -0.22
C THR A 42 -12.53 11.50 -1.69
N MET A 43 -13.69 11.32 -2.33
CA MET A 43 -13.78 11.00 -3.77
C MET A 43 -13.83 12.25 -4.67
N LYS A 44 -13.57 13.44 -4.12
CA LYS A 44 -13.60 14.69 -4.88
C LYS A 44 -12.47 14.70 -5.91
N SER A 45 -12.76 15.24 -7.09
CA SER A 45 -11.77 15.36 -8.15
C SER A 45 -10.56 16.18 -7.68
N GLY A 46 -9.36 15.75 -8.07
CA GLY A 46 -8.09 16.41 -7.72
C GLY A 46 -7.60 16.16 -6.30
N GLN A 47 -8.29 15.36 -5.49
CA GLN A 47 -7.79 14.97 -4.16
C GLN A 47 -6.92 13.72 -4.27
N SER A 48 -5.77 13.75 -3.60
CA SER A 48 -4.82 12.63 -3.52
C SER A 48 -4.45 12.38 -2.05
N ALA A 49 -4.13 11.14 -1.72
CA ALA A 49 -3.55 10.85 -0.42
C ALA A 49 -2.14 11.44 -0.34
N VAL A 50 -1.76 11.98 0.83
CA VAL A 50 -0.40 12.43 1.10
C VAL A 50 0.36 11.31 1.81
N ASP A 51 1.55 10.99 1.30
CA ASP A 51 2.41 9.97 1.86
C ASP A 51 3.34 10.57 2.93
N ASP A 52 2.98 10.37 4.20
CA ASP A 52 3.84 10.75 5.34
C ASP A 52 4.72 9.59 5.83
N GLY A 53 4.83 8.52 5.05
CA GLY A 53 5.59 7.32 5.37
C GLY A 53 4.76 6.19 6.01
N GLN A 54 5.33 4.99 6.01
CA GLN A 54 4.66 3.80 6.53
C GLN A 54 4.69 3.77 8.06
N LEU A 55 3.52 3.95 8.67
CA LEU A 55 3.35 3.92 10.13
C LEU A 55 2.93 2.55 10.67
N TYR A 56 2.53 1.61 9.79
CA TYR A 56 1.98 0.32 10.20
C TYR A 56 2.33 -0.79 9.19
N ASP A 57 2.84 -1.92 9.72
CA ASP A 57 3.01 -3.16 8.98
C ASP A 57 1.75 -4.02 9.13
N SER A 58 1.01 -4.17 8.03
CA SER A 58 -0.23 -4.93 7.99
C SER A 58 -0.06 -6.44 7.88
N THR A 59 1.18 -6.95 7.87
CA THR A 59 1.50 -8.38 7.86
C THR A 59 1.69 -8.98 9.25
N LEU A 60 1.79 -8.12 10.27
CA LEU A 60 1.85 -8.52 11.68
C LEU A 60 0.45 -8.84 12.22
N PRO A 61 0.32 -9.80 13.16
CA PRO A 61 -0.96 -10.19 13.77
C PRO A 61 -1.60 -9.10 14.63
#